data_AF-A0A165I3M3-F1
#
_entry.id   AF-A0A165I3M3-F1
#
_cell.length_a   1.000
_cell.length_b   1.000
_cell.length_c   1.000
_cell.angle_alpha   90.00
_cell.angle_beta   90.00
_cell.angle_gamma   90.00
#
_symmetry.space_group_name_H-M   'P 1'
#
loop_
_entity.id
_entity.type
_entity.pdbx_description
1 polymer ?
#
loop_
_entity_poly.entity_id
_entity_poly.type
_entity_poly.pdbx_seq_one_letter_code
_entity_poly.pdbx_strand_id
1 'polypeptide(L)'
;MRFLFMALLACLLLACDNNTSDDAGSTPQPVSDGTLTEIPAAQWQQQADERFTDTAKAWQQALTRFEQNPNAENLTALRDALAQWYRRFASQYLLLASRACQQDGSANRQAILARLDSWPLYPGYLDALPEWPESGLISDPYLELTRQNLRRQHGATDPAEASLGFAALSVVLNGTTESPKALAAFTGEEGIPARRRQYLKLAGEQLLADHQQLSLNRPLNELALQCGLMETLAHWQQQQDPTSEQEEGLLIPALSLAVNETVLLDAVQAMDPAVIARWDQINPGIAGSIKQSEEKGWAPIKAWLTTVSITRQMPDA
;
A
#
# COMPACT_ATOMS: atom_id res chain seq x y z
N MET A 1 -56.35 -24.99 14.72
CA MET A 1 -57.16 -25.86 13.84
C MET A 1 -58.15 -24.98 13.09
N ARG A 2 -58.24 -25.20 11.76
CA ARG A 2 -59.29 -24.80 10.80
C ARG A 2 -59.08 -23.52 9.95
N PHE A 3 -58.57 -23.80 8.74
CA PHE A 3 -58.90 -23.29 7.38
C PHE A 3 -58.67 -21.81 7.05
N LEU A 4 -57.70 -21.44 6.19
CA LEU A 4 -57.69 -21.42 4.71
C LEU A 4 -58.83 -20.56 4.11
N PHE A 5 -58.50 -19.45 3.42
CA PHE A 5 -58.89 -19.19 2.02
C PHE A 5 -58.24 -17.91 1.44
N MET A 6 -57.80 -18.03 0.18
CA MET A 6 -57.33 -16.99 -0.73
C MET A 6 -58.30 -15.79 -0.86
N ALA A 7 -57.76 -14.60 -1.17
CA ALA A 7 -58.37 -13.75 -2.20
C ALA A 7 -57.36 -12.73 -2.75
N LEU A 8 -57.06 -12.92 -4.03
CA LEU A 8 -56.44 -12.00 -4.98
C LEU A 8 -57.37 -10.79 -5.15
N LEU A 9 -56.89 -9.55 -4.98
CA LEU A 9 -57.63 -8.35 -5.36
C LEU A 9 -56.74 -7.43 -6.21
N ALA A 10 -56.91 -7.56 -7.52
CA ALA A 10 -56.50 -6.55 -8.49
C ALA A 10 -57.54 -5.43 -8.47
N CYS A 11 -57.13 -4.22 -8.06
CA CYS A 11 -57.92 -3.01 -8.27
C CYS A 11 -57.29 -2.19 -9.39
N LEU A 12 -57.92 -2.29 -10.56
CA LEU A 12 -57.95 -1.27 -11.60
C LEU A 12 -58.52 0.03 -11.01
N LEU A 13 -57.79 1.13 -11.14
CA LEU A 13 -58.40 2.44 -11.37
C LEU A 13 -57.56 3.21 -12.40
N LEU A 14 -57.99 3.08 -13.65
CA LEU A 14 -57.77 4.05 -14.71
C LEU A 14 -58.52 5.33 -14.33
N ALA A 15 -57.79 6.42 -14.15
CA ALA A 15 -58.32 7.77 -14.26
C ALA A 15 -57.46 8.54 -15.27
N CYS A 16 -58.00 8.73 -16.47
CA CYS A 16 -57.56 9.75 -17.40
C CYS A 16 -58.51 10.94 -17.23
N ASP A 17 -57.97 12.13 -17.01
CA ASP A 17 -58.63 13.37 -17.41
C ASP A 17 -57.58 14.40 -17.89
N ASN A 18 -58.02 15.24 -18.82
CA ASN A 18 -57.28 15.88 -19.90
C ASN A 18 -56.66 17.25 -19.57
N ASN A 19 -55.62 17.59 -20.36
CA ASN A 19 -55.16 18.90 -20.84
C ASN A 19 -54.94 20.04 -19.84
N THR A 20 -53.69 20.52 -19.69
CA THR A 20 -53.18 21.71 -20.41
C THR A 20 -51.69 21.97 -20.18
N SER A 21 -51.04 22.41 -21.27
CA SER A 21 -49.89 23.33 -21.34
C SER A 21 -48.47 22.80 -21.10
N ASP A 22 -47.67 23.02 -22.14
CA ASP A 22 -46.22 22.89 -22.21
C ASP A 22 -45.53 23.56 -21.03
N ASP A 23 -44.89 22.76 -20.19
CA ASP A 23 -43.64 23.15 -19.55
C ASP A 23 -42.65 22.04 -19.86
N ALA A 24 -41.70 22.35 -20.74
CA ALA A 24 -40.49 21.57 -20.93
C ALA A 24 -39.69 21.62 -19.64
N GLY A 25 -40.11 20.81 -18.67
CA GLY A 25 -39.34 20.46 -17.50
C GLY A 25 -38.02 19.90 -17.99
N SER A 26 -36.99 20.72 -17.87
CA SER A 26 -35.60 20.33 -18.03
C SER A 26 -35.35 19.21 -17.03
N THR A 27 -35.52 17.97 -17.51
CA THR A 27 -34.95 16.81 -16.84
C THR A 27 -33.46 17.12 -16.74
N PRO A 28 -32.86 17.12 -15.54
CA PRO A 28 -31.41 17.23 -15.45
C PRO A 28 -30.86 16.11 -16.33
N GLN A 29 -30.21 16.46 -17.44
CA GLN A 29 -29.41 15.49 -18.16
C GLN A 29 -28.45 14.88 -17.13
N PRO A 30 -28.25 13.56 -17.13
CA PRO A 30 -27.16 12.99 -16.36
C PRO A 30 -25.91 13.78 -16.72
N VAL A 31 -25.28 14.34 -15.68
CA VAL A 31 -24.00 15.01 -15.76
C VAL A 31 -23.10 14.11 -16.59
N SER A 32 -22.55 14.63 -17.68
CA SER A 32 -21.66 13.88 -18.57
C SER A 32 -20.67 13.09 -17.73
N ASP A 33 -20.70 11.75 -17.83
CA ASP A 33 -19.57 10.91 -17.44
C ASP A 33 -18.38 11.41 -18.28
N GLY A 34 -17.57 12.29 -17.69
CA GLY A 34 -16.39 12.82 -18.34
C GLY A 34 -15.48 11.63 -18.64
N THR A 35 -15.23 11.36 -19.92
CA THR A 35 -14.28 10.33 -20.31
C THR A 35 -12.92 10.71 -19.74
N LEU A 36 -12.45 9.96 -18.74
CA LEU A 36 -11.15 10.20 -18.10
C LEU A 36 -10.05 10.15 -19.17
N THR A 37 -9.09 11.07 -19.07
CA THR A 37 -8.04 11.18 -20.08
C THR A 37 -6.91 10.20 -19.79
N GLU A 38 -6.73 9.22 -20.66
CA GLU A 38 -5.65 8.25 -20.51
C GLU A 38 -4.25 8.90 -20.59
N ILE A 39 -3.36 8.37 -19.76
CA ILE A 39 -1.95 8.72 -19.68
C ILE A 39 -1.16 7.45 -20.05
N PRO A 40 -0.50 7.42 -21.23
CA PRO A 40 0.28 6.27 -21.68
C PRO A 40 1.45 5.99 -20.73
N ALA A 41 1.31 4.93 -19.93
CA ALA A 41 2.28 4.55 -18.90
C ALA A 41 2.70 3.07 -19.01
N ALA A 42 2.40 2.38 -20.11
CA ALA A 42 2.58 0.92 -20.23
C ALA A 42 4.03 0.48 -19.99
N GLN A 43 5.00 1.17 -20.59
CA GLN A 43 6.43 0.85 -20.40
C GLN A 43 6.89 1.13 -18.97
N TRP A 44 6.47 2.25 -18.37
CA TRP A 44 6.78 2.58 -16.98
C TRP A 44 6.22 1.52 -16.02
N GLN A 45 4.97 1.10 -16.25
CA GLN A 45 4.28 0.06 -15.50
C GLN A 45 4.99 -1.30 -15.59
N GLN A 46 5.29 -1.75 -16.81
CA GLN A 46 5.96 -3.03 -17.03
C GLN A 46 7.36 -3.05 -16.37
N GLN A 47 8.16 -2.02 -16.58
CA GLN A 47 9.51 -1.95 -15.99
C GLN A 47 9.45 -1.91 -14.46
N ALA A 48 8.42 -1.27 -13.89
CA ALA A 48 8.25 -1.26 -12.45
C ALA A 48 7.99 -2.69 -11.93
N ASP A 49 7.05 -3.41 -12.53
CA ASP A 49 6.66 -4.75 -12.11
C ASP A 49 7.82 -5.76 -12.25
N GLU A 50 8.59 -5.66 -13.34
CA GLU A 50 9.80 -6.48 -13.57
C GLU A 50 10.86 -6.22 -12.50
N ARG A 51 11.22 -4.96 -12.27
CA ARG A 51 12.25 -4.58 -11.29
C ARG A 51 11.87 -4.99 -9.87
N PHE A 52 10.60 -4.84 -9.48
CA PHE A 52 10.10 -5.30 -8.19
C PHE A 52 10.27 -6.81 -8.06
N THR A 53 9.80 -7.55 -9.06
CA THR A 53 9.86 -9.02 -9.10
C THR A 53 11.30 -9.52 -9.02
N ASP A 54 12.24 -8.87 -9.70
CA ASP A 54 13.65 -9.25 -9.66
C ASP A 54 14.29 -9.03 -8.29
N THR A 55 13.97 -7.92 -7.62
CA THR A 55 14.44 -7.70 -6.23
C THR A 55 13.78 -8.65 -5.23
N ALA A 56 12.52 -9.04 -5.44
CA ALA A 56 11.85 -10.06 -4.64
C ALA A 56 12.54 -11.43 -4.77
N LYS A 57 12.89 -11.83 -6.00
CA LYS A 57 13.66 -13.06 -6.26
C LYS A 57 15.03 -13.03 -5.61
N ALA A 58 15.73 -11.90 -5.66
CA ALA A 58 17.03 -11.75 -5.01
C ALA A 58 16.94 -11.93 -3.49
N TRP A 59 15.89 -11.38 -2.86
CA TRP A 59 15.61 -11.58 -1.44
C TRP A 59 15.26 -13.05 -1.11
N GLN A 60 14.41 -13.71 -1.90
CA GLN A 60 14.09 -15.13 -1.73
C GLN A 60 15.35 -16.01 -1.85
N GLN A 61 16.22 -15.73 -2.81
CA GLN A 61 17.50 -16.42 -2.97
C GLN A 61 18.46 -16.17 -1.80
N ALA A 62 18.49 -14.96 -1.25
CA ALA A 62 19.26 -14.66 -0.05
C ALA A 62 18.72 -15.43 1.17
N LEU A 63 17.39 -15.54 1.32
CA LEU A 63 16.76 -16.31 2.38
C LEU A 63 17.11 -17.80 2.27
N THR A 64 17.00 -18.40 1.08
CA THR A 64 17.38 -19.79 0.85
C THR A 64 18.86 -20.05 1.16
N ARG A 65 19.76 -19.16 0.75
CA ARG A 65 21.20 -19.27 1.07
C ARG A 65 21.45 -19.21 2.57
N PHE A 66 20.75 -18.31 3.26
CA PHE A 66 20.83 -18.20 4.72
C PHE A 66 20.30 -19.46 5.42
N GLU A 67 19.18 -20.02 4.97
CA GLU A 67 18.64 -21.27 5.52
C GLU A 67 19.58 -22.48 5.32
N GLN A 68 20.27 -22.54 4.18
CA GLN A 68 21.24 -23.61 3.89
C GLN A 68 22.53 -23.49 4.70
N ASN A 69 22.95 -22.27 5.02
CA ASN A 69 24.20 -22.00 5.76
C ASN A 69 24.04 -20.74 6.61
N PRO A 70 23.44 -20.85 7.81
CA PRO A 70 23.17 -19.69 8.65
C PRO A 70 24.46 -19.20 9.31
N ASN A 71 25.01 -18.12 8.77
CA ASN A 71 26.20 -17.44 9.28
C ASN A 71 26.04 -15.92 9.16
N ALA A 72 26.99 -15.18 9.71
CA ALA A 72 26.94 -13.71 9.75
C ALA A 72 26.93 -13.08 8.34
N GLU A 73 27.68 -13.64 7.39
CA GLU A 73 27.72 -13.15 5.99
C GLU A 73 26.37 -13.31 5.30
N ASN A 74 25.77 -14.50 5.38
CA ASN A 74 24.46 -14.76 4.77
C ASN A 74 23.32 -13.99 5.46
N LEU A 75 23.41 -13.73 6.77
CA LEU A 75 22.46 -12.86 7.46
C LEU A 75 22.55 -11.42 6.97
N THR A 76 23.77 -10.89 6.82
CA THR A 76 24.00 -9.56 6.25
C THR A 76 23.48 -9.48 4.81
N ALA A 77 23.78 -10.49 3.97
CA ALA A 77 23.28 -10.54 2.60
C ALA A 77 21.74 -10.58 2.52
N LEU A 78 21.07 -11.27 3.45
CA LEU A 78 19.62 -11.29 3.55
C LEU A 78 19.04 -9.92 3.92
N ARG A 79 19.68 -9.20 4.85
CA ARG A 79 19.30 -7.84 5.25
C ARG A 79 19.48 -6.84 4.11
N ASP A 80 20.60 -6.91 3.42
CA ASP A 80 20.89 -6.06 2.27
C ASP A 80 19.89 -6.29 1.15
N ALA A 81 19.51 -7.55 0.90
CA ALA A 81 18.48 -7.89 -0.08
C ALA A 81 17.10 -7.34 0.32
N LEU A 82 16.74 -7.36 1.61
CA LEU A 82 15.48 -6.76 2.09
C LEU A 82 15.49 -5.24 1.89
N ALA A 83 16.58 -4.58 2.26
CA ALA A 83 16.74 -3.14 2.07
C ALA A 83 16.66 -2.74 0.59
N GLN A 84 17.26 -3.52 -0.31
CA GLN A 84 17.16 -3.29 -1.75
C GLN A 84 15.75 -3.50 -2.28
N TRP A 85 15.05 -4.54 -1.84
CA TRP A 85 13.67 -4.79 -2.25
C TRP A 85 12.73 -3.69 -1.77
N TYR A 86 12.91 -3.22 -0.54
CA TYR A 86 12.09 -2.14 -0.02
C TYR A 86 12.39 -0.78 -0.68
N ARG A 87 13.66 -0.45 -0.96
CA ARG A 87 14.00 0.72 -1.79
C ARG A 87 13.33 0.63 -3.16
N ARG A 88 13.25 -0.56 -3.75
CA ARG A 88 12.53 -0.77 -5.01
C ARG A 88 11.05 -0.48 -4.87
N PHE A 89 10.39 -0.99 -3.84
CA PHE A 89 9.00 -0.67 -3.51
C PHE A 89 8.77 0.84 -3.35
N ALA A 90 9.56 1.51 -2.50
CA ALA A 90 9.43 2.94 -2.26
C ALA A 90 9.63 3.75 -3.56
N SER A 91 10.58 3.32 -4.41
CA SER A 91 10.82 3.97 -5.72
C SER A 91 9.65 3.85 -6.71
N GLN A 92 8.65 3.03 -6.39
CA GLN A 92 7.47 2.75 -7.21
C GLN A 92 6.17 3.13 -6.49
N TYR A 93 6.25 3.70 -5.30
CA TYR A 93 5.09 3.95 -4.44
C TYR A 93 4.04 4.81 -5.15
N LEU A 94 4.46 5.89 -5.81
CA LEU A 94 3.57 6.73 -6.63
C LEU A 94 2.75 5.90 -7.63
N LEU A 95 3.42 5.03 -8.38
CA LEU A 95 2.75 4.22 -9.40
C LEU A 95 1.78 3.22 -8.76
N LEU A 96 2.19 2.56 -7.68
CA LEU A 96 1.34 1.61 -6.95
C LEU A 96 0.12 2.32 -6.34
N ALA A 97 0.32 3.50 -5.77
CA ALA A 97 -0.73 4.35 -5.26
C ALA A 97 -1.69 4.80 -6.37
N SER A 98 -1.17 5.18 -7.54
CA SER A 98 -2.03 5.51 -8.69
C SER A 98 -2.87 4.32 -9.16
N ARG A 99 -2.29 3.12 -9.19
CA ARG A 99 -3.01 1.87 -9.48
C ARG A 99 -4.06 1.56 -8.40
N ALA A 100 -3.79 1.87 -7.14
CA ALA A 100 -4.75 1.70 -6.06
C ALA A 100 -5.94 2.67 -6.17
N CYS A 101 -5.68 3.93 -6.52
CA CYS A 101 -6.67 5.00 -6.67
C CYS A 101 -7.65 4.85 -7.85
N GLN A 102 -7.36 3.93 -8.75
CA GLN A 102 -8.18 3.68 -9.92
C GLN A 102 -9.57 3.17 -9.50
N GLN A 103 -10.67 3.64 -10.13
CA GLN A 103 -12.03 3.54 -9.55
C GLN A 103 -12.53 2.11 -9.24
N ASP A 104 -12.42 1.16 -10.18
CA ASP A 104 -12.97 -0.19 -9.96
C ASP A 104 -12.23 -0.97 -8.87
N GLY A 105 -12.78 -1.07 -7.66
CA GLY A 105 -12.14 -1.80 -6.56
C GLY A 105 -11.00 -1.04 -5.88
N SER A 106 -11.05 0.31 -5.90
CA SER A 106 -10.09 1.19 -5.23
C SER A 106 -9.90 0.83 -3.75
N ALA A 107 -11.00 0.66 -2.99
CA ALA A 107 -10.95 0.34 -1.57
C ALA A 107 -10.14 -0.93 -1.27
N ASN A 108 -10.35 -1.99 -2.06
CA ASN A 108 -9.58 -3.24 -1.89
C ASN A 108 -8.10 -3.03 -2.23
N ARG A 109 -7.77 -2.24 -3.27
CA ARG A 109 -6.38 -1.97 -3.62
C ARG A 109 -5.69 -1.02 -2.66
N GLN A 110 -6.38 -0.03 -2.11
CA GLN A 110 -5.86 0.82 -1.03
C GLN A 110 -5.54 -0.02 0.21
N ALA A 111 -6.41 -0.96 0.58
CA ALA A 111 -6.11 -1.90 1.67
C ALA A 111 -4.89 -2.80 1.37
N ILE A 112 -4.69 -3.21 0.11
CA ILE A 112 -3.48 -3.96 -0.29
C ILE A 112 -2.23 -3.07 -0.22
N LEU A 113 -2.30 -1.83 -0.71
CA LEU A 113 -1.20 -0.87 -0.64
C LEU A 113 -0.80 -0.59 0.82
N ALA A 114 -1.78 -0.33 1.68
CA ALA A 114 -1.55 -0.11 3.11
C ALA A 114 -0.88 -1.32 3.78
N ARG A 115 -1.28 -2.55 3.43
CA ARG A 115 -0.67 -3.79 3.95
C ARG A 115 0.78 -3.99 3.49
N LEU A 116 1.16 -3.51 2.31
CA LEU A 116 2.53 -3.66 1.80
C LEU A 116 3.55 -2.93 2.68
N ASP A 117 3.14 -1.85 3.35
CA ASP A 117 4.04 -1.05 4.19
C ASP A 117 3.34 -0.42 5.39
N SER A 118 2.77 -1.25 6.25
CA SER A 118 2.05 -0.80 7.45
C SER A 118 3.03 -0.40 8.55
N TRP A 119 3.19 0.91 8.73
CA TRP A 119 3.85 1.51 9.88
C TRP A 119 3.13 2.82 10.26
N PRO A 120 3.22 3.28 11.53
CA PRO A 120 3.89 2.63 12.66
C PRO A 120 3.23 1.30 13.06
N LEU A 121 3.96 0.43 13.77
CA LEU A 121 3.46 -0.88 14.20
C LEU A 121 3.91 -1.25 15.61
N TYR A 122 3.20 -2.16 16.27
CA TYR A 122 3.57 -2.74 17.56
C TYR A 122 4.56 -3.91 17.37
N PRO A 123 5.87 -3.74 17.65
CA PRO A 123 6.84 -4.82 17.42
C PRO A 123 6.56 -6.04 18.32
N GLY A 124 6.06 -5.81 19.54
CA GLY A 124 5.71 -6.86 20.50
C GLY A 124 4.47 -7.69 20.12
N TYR A 125 3.61 -7.17 19.24
CA TYR A 125 2.53 -7.96 18.64
C TYR A 125 3.09 -9.00 17.66
N LEU A 126 4.14 -8.63 16.91
CA LEU A 126 4.70 -9.46 15.85
C LEU A 126 5.68 -10.52 16.38
N ASP A 127 6.63 -10.10 17.21
CA ASP A 127 7.69 -10.94 17.71
C ASP A 127 7.99 -10.64 19.18
N ALA A 128 8.73 -11.53 19.82
CA ALA A 128 9.18 -11.40 21.18
C ALA A 128 10.03 -10.13 21.38
N LEU A 129 9.76 -9.42 22.47
CA LEU A 129 10.61 -8.36 23.00
C LEU A 129 11.52 -8.92 24.11
N PRO A 130 12.64 -8.27 24.45
CA PRO A 130 13.54 -8.76 25.51
C PRO A 130 12.83 -9.03 26.85
N GLU A 131 11.92 -8.14 27.24
CA GLU A 131 11.13 -8.25 28.48
C GLU A 131 10.05 -9.34 28.40
N TRP A 132 9.67 -9.74 27.17
CA TRP A 132 8.56 -10.66 26.88
C TRP A 132 8.97 -11.70 25.81
N PRO A 133 9.88 -12.65 26.16
CA PRO A 133 10.52 -13.55 25.19
C PRO A 133 9.58 -14.55 24.52
N GLU A 134 8.40 -14.77 25.10
CA GLU A 134 7.36 -15.68 24.59
C GLU A 134 6.17 -14.94 23.97
N SER A 135 6.22 -13.59 23.89
CA SER A 135 5.13 -12.81 23.30
C SER A 135 5.20 -12.77 21.78
N GLY A 136 4.10 -12.30 21.20
CA GLY A 136 3.99 -12.02 19.78
C GLY A 136 3.56 -13.23 18.96
N LEU A 137 3.04 -12.92 17.79
CA LEU A 137 2.46 -13.85 16.82
C LEU A 137 3.42 -14.98 16.44
N ILE A 138 4.72 -14.66 16.31
CA ILE A 138 5.75 -15.64 15.96
C ILE A 138 6.04 -16.60 17.12
N SER A 139 5.87 -16.19 18.37
CA SER A 139 6.14 -17.04 19.53
C SER A 139 4.93 -17.89 19.93
N ASP A 140 3.71 -17.52 19.51
CA ASP A 140 2.48 -18.25 19.85
C ASP A 140 2.47 -19.68 19.28
N PRO A 141 2.56 -20.73 20.13
CA PRO A 141 2.58 -22.11 19.67
C PRO A 141 1.21 -22.59 19.15
N TYR A 142 0.11 -21.91 19.49
CA TYR A 142 -1.24 -22.26 19.05
C TYR A 142 -1.59 -21.63 17.70
N LEU A 143 -0.83 -20.63 17.26
CA LEU A 143 -0.96 -20.07 15.93
C LEU A 143 -0.10 -20.86 14.93
N GLU A 144 -0.78 -21.54 14.01
CA GLU A 144 -0.15 -22.10 12.83
C GLU A 144 0.29 -20.96 11.89
N LEU A 145 1.59 -20.88 11.55
CA LEU A 145 2.08 -19.88 10.62
C LEU A 145 1.76 -20.29 9.18
N THR A 146 0.74 -19.65 8.61
CA THR A 146 0.37 -19.74 7.20
C THR A 146 0.12 -18.35 6.63
N ARG A 147 0.26 -18.15 5.31
CA ARG A 147 -0.08 -16.86 4.69
C ARG A 147 -1.51 -16.42 4.98
N GLN A 148 -2.45 -17.37 5.04
CA GLN A 148 -3.84 -17.09 5.36
C GLN A 148 -4.00 -16.59 6.80
N ASN A 149 -3.34 -17.25 7.76
CA ASN A 149 -3.40 -16.85 9.17
C ASN A 149 -2.72 -15.48 9.36
N LEU A 150 -1.55 -15.23 8.75
CA LEU A 150 -0.89 -13.93 8.80
C LEU A 150 -1.81 -12.82 8.27
N ARG A 151 -2.46 -13.03 7.12
CA ARG A 151 -3.44 -12.06 6.59
C ARG A 151 -4.64 -11.82 7.51
N ARG A 152 -5.11 -12.85 8.21
CA ARG A 152 -6.24 -12.71 9.16
C ARG A 152 -5.82 -11.96 10.43
N GLN A 153 -4.57 -12.09 10.83
CA GLN A 153 -4.02 -11.41 12.00
C GLN A 153 -3.64 -9.95 11.71
N HIS A 154 -3.27 -9.65 10.47
CA HIS A 154 -2.88 -8.29 10.07
C HIS A 154 -4.00 -7.28 10.32
N GLY A 155 -3.77 -6.34 11.25
CA GLY A 155 -4.72 -5.28 11.54
C GLY A 155 -6.05 -5.78 12.13
N ALA A 156 -6.06 -6.94 12.78
CA ALA A 156 -7.30 -7.61 13.19
C ALA A 156 -8.04 -6.87 14.30
N THR A 157 -7.31 -6.35 15.29
CA THR A 157 -7.90 -5.55 16.38
C THR A 157 -7.42 -4.10 16.37
N ASP A 158 -6.23 -3.84 15.83
CA ASP A 158 -5.69 -2.48 15.67
C ASP A 158 -4.85 -2.41 14.38
N PRO A 159 -4.95 -1.35 13.54
CA PRO A 159 -4.13 -1.20 12.34
C PRO A 159 -2.61 -1.31 12.56
N ALA A 160 -2.11 -0.95 13.74
CA ALA A 160 -0.71 -1.05 14.12
C ALA A 160 -0.29 -2.48 14.53
N GLU A 161 -1.22 -3.42 14.68
CA GLU A 161 -0.94 -4.86 14.79
C GLU A 161 -0.60 -5.47 13.42
N ALA A 162 0.46 -4.93 12.81
CA ALA A 162 0.89 -5.31 11.49
C ALA A 162 1.65 -6.64 11.53
N SER A 163 1.05 -7.69 10.96
CA SER A 163 1.70 -9.00 10.80
C SER A 163 2.38 -9.21 9.44
N LEU A 164 2.25 -8.26 8.51
CA LEU A 164 2.65 -8.34 7.10
C LEU A 164 3.17 -6.98 6.63
N GLY A 165 3.87 -6.96 5.50
CA GLY A 165 4.46 -5.76 4.90
C GLY A 165 5.95 -5.61 5.18
N PHE A 166 6.58 -4.61 4.54
CA PHE A 166 8.02 -4.37 4.65
C PHE A 166 8.44 -4.01 6.08
N ALA A 167 7.66 -3.19 6.77
CA ALA A 167 7.95 -2.81 8.15
C ALA A 167 7.99 -4.01 9.09
N ALA A 168 6.99 -4.89 9.01
CA ALA A 168 6.92 -6.14 9.77
C ALA A 168 8.10 -7.09 9.44
N LEU A 169 8.42 -7.28 8.14
CA LEU A 169 9.60 -8.04 7.72
C LEU A 169 10.90 -7.45 8.29
N SER A 170 11.03 -6.12 8.30
CA SER A 170 12.19 -5.43 8.85
C SER A 170 12.33 -5.67 10.35
N VAL A 171 11.25 -5.56 11.13
CA VAL A 171 11.30 -5.85 12.58
C VAL A 171 11.71 -7.30 12.83
N VAL A 172 11.17 -8.25 12.08
CA VAL A 172 11.52 -9.67 12.29
C VAL A 172 12.94 -10.00 11.86
N LEU A 173 13.49 -9.35 10.83
CA LEU A 173 14.85 -9.64 10.35
C LEU A 173 15.94 -8.83 11.09
N ASN A 174 15.66 -7.55 11.36
CA ASN A 174 16.63 -6.61 11.92
C ASN A 174 16.47 -6.44 13.43
N GLY A 175 15.27 -6.63 13.96
CA GLY A 175 14.91 -6.21 15.31
C GLY A 175 14.55 -4.73 15.36
N THR A 176 14.43 -4.21 16.57
CA THR A 176 14.29 -2.76 16.83
C THR A 176 15.68 -2.15 17.05
N THR A 177 15.78 -0.82 17.09
CA THR A 177 17.03 -0.13 17.43
C THR A 177 17.54 -0.53 18.83
N GLU A 178 16.63 -0.75 19.77
CA GLU A 178 16.93 -1.14 21.15
C GLU A 178 17.25 -2.63 21.29
N SER A 179 16.66 -3.46 20.43
CA SER A 179 16.80 -4.91 20.46
C SER A 179 17.12 -5.46 19.05
N PRO A 180 18.34 -5.20 18.53
CA PRO A 180 18.76 -5.71 17.24
C PRO A 180 18.89 -7.23 17.29
N LYS A 181 18.53 -7.90 16.19
CA LYS A 181 18.60 -9.37 16.13
C LYS A 181 19.99 -9.85 15.75
N ALA A 182 20.61 -10.66 16.60
CA ALA A 182 21.84 -11.37 16.27
C ALA A 182 21.55 -12.63 15.44
N LEU A 183 22.60 -13.27 14.90
CA LEU A 183 22.51 -14.55 14.20
C LEU A 183 21.79 -15.63 15.03
N ALA A 184 22.03 -15.65 16.35
CA ALA A 184 21.41 -16.56 17.30
C ALA A 184 19.87 -16.51 17.29
N ALA A 185 19.28 -15.38 16.90
CA ALA A 185 17.82 -15.23 16.81
C ALA A 185 17.20 -16.12 15.71
N PHE A 186 18.02 -16.65 14.80
CA PHE A 186 17.60 -17.41 13.62
C PHE A 186 18.31 -18.77 13.49
N THR A 187 19.29 -19.10 14.34
CA THR A 187 19.99 -20.40 14.31
C THR A 187 19.37 -21.34 15.34
N GLY A 188 18.66 -22.36 14.86
CA GLY A 188 17.97 -23.37 15.67
C GLY A 188 16.93 -24.11 14.83
N GLU A 189 16.88 -25.43 14.93
CA GLU A 189 16.00 -26.26 14.10
C GLU A 189 14.52 -26.20 14.51
N GLU A 190 14.24 -25.83 15.76
CA GLU A 190 12.90 -25.79 16.34
C GLU A 190 12.65 -24.46 17.09
N GLY A 191 11.42 -24.30 17.59
CA GLY A 191 11.02 -23.16 18.42
C GLY A 191 11.03 -21.82 17.67
N ILE A 192 11.26 -20.74 18.42
CA ILE A 192 11.19 -19.36 17.91
C ILE A 192 12.15 -19.11 16.73
N PRO A 193 13.43 -19.56 16.73
CA PRO A 193 14.30 -19.36 15.57
C PRO A 193 13.75 -19.97 14.28
N ALA A 194 13.23 -21.19 14.34
CA ALA A 194 12.61 -21.86 13.20
C ALA A 194 11.33 -21.14 12.74
N ARG A 195 10.48 -20.73 13.69
CA ARG A 195 9.26 -19.98 13.40
C ARG A 195 9.53 -18.60 12.78
N ARG A 196 10.60 -17.91 13.17
CA ARG A 196 11.05 -16.66 12.51
C ARG A 196 11.44 -16.90 11.05
N ARG A 197 12.19 -17.95 10.74
CA ARG A 197 12.54 -18.30 9.35
C ARG A 197 11.30 -18.62 8.53
N GLN A 198 10.38 -19.41 9.09
CA GLN A 198 9.09 -19.72 8.46
C GLN A 198 8.26 -18.45 8.22
N TYR A 199 8.17 -17.55 9.21
CA TYR A 199 7.49 -16.27 9.07
C TYR A 199 8.08 -15.44 7.94
N LEU A 200 9.41 -15.26 7.90
CA LEU A 200 10.08 -14.46 6.87
C LEU A 200 9.68 -14.96 5.49
N LYS A 201 9.78 -16.27 5.25
CA LYS A 201 9.36 -16.90 3.99
C LYS A 201 7.91 -16.58 3.63
N LEU A 202 6.97 -16.81 4.55
CA LEU A 202 5.54 -16.62 4.29
C LEU A 202 5.18 -15.14 4.08
N ALA A 203 5.75 -14.24 4.87
CA ALA A 203 5.53 -12.81 4.75
C ALA A 203 6.10 -12.26 3.44
N GLY A 204 7.30 -12.71 3.03
CA GLY A 204 7.87 -12.34 1.72
C GLY A 204 7.05 -12.89 0.55
N GLU A 205 6.57 -14.13 0.61
CA GLU A 205 5.64 -14.69 -0.38
C GLU A 205 4.34 -13.88 -0.46
N GLN A 206 3.78 -13.47 0.68
CA GLN A 206 2.57 -12.67 0.73
C GLN A 206 2.78 -11.26 0.17
N LEU A 207 3.92 -10.64 0.45
CA LEU A 207 4.27 -9.32 -0.06
C LEU A 207 4.34 -9.32 -1.60
N LEU A 208 4.95 -10.35 -2.19
CA LEU A 208 4.96 -10.51 -3.64
C LEU A 208 3.55 -10.71 -4.21
N ALA A 209 2.71 -11.52 -3.54
CA ALA A 209 1.33 -11.74 -3.95
C ALA A 209 0.46 -10.47 -3.85
N ASP A 210 0.74 -9.59 -2.89
CA ASP A 210 0.07 -8.31 -2.71
C ASP A 210 0.46 -7.32 -3.81
N HIS A 211 1.76 -7.22 -4.11
CA HIS A 211 2.24 -6.40 -5.23
C HIS A 211 1.61 -6.84 -6.56
N GLN A 212 1.51 -8.14 -6.81
CA GLN A 212 0.88 -8.68 -8.02
C GLN A 212 -0.59 -8.27 -8.16
N GLN A 213 -1.32 -8.12 -7.06
CA GLN A 213 -2.71 -7.64 -7.10
C GLN A 213 -2.82 -6.15 -7.43
N LEU A 214 -1.76 -5.37 -7.22
CA LEU A 214 -1.68 -3.97 -7.64
C LEU A 214 -1.15 -3.82 -9.07
N SER A 215 -0.55 -4.87 -9.65
CA SER A 215 -0.06 -4.85 -11.02
C SER A 215 -1.24 -4.92 -12.00
N LEU A 216 -1.65 -3.75 -12.50
CA LEU A 216 -2.77 -3.63 -13.44
C LEU A 216 -2.26 -3.45 -14.88
N ASN A 217 -2.82 -4.23 -15.81
CA ASN A 217 -2.59 -4.05 -17.24
C ASN A 217 -3.65 -3.12 -17.85
N ARG A 218 -3.68 -1.86 -17.37
CA ARG A 218 -4.54 -0.82 -17.93
C ARG A 218 -3.85 0.54 -17.92
N PRO A 219 -4.20 1.47 -18.82
CA PRO A 219 -3.66 2.83 -18.78
C PRO A 219 -3.96 3.51 -17.45
N LEU A 220 -3.07 4.41 -17.02
CA LEU A 220 -3.38 5.34 -15.94
C LEU A 220 -4.23 6.48 -16.48
N ASN A 221 -4.88 7.21 -15.59
CA ASN A 221 -5.57 8.45 -15.91
C ASN A 221 -5.14 9.56 -14.96
N GLU A 222 -5.51 10.78 -15.28
CA GLU A 222 -5.15 12.00 -14.55
C GLU A 222 -5.58 11.99 -13.08
N LEU A 223 -6.75 11.43 -12.78
CA LEU A 223 -7.25 11.33 -11.40
C LEU A 223 -6.46 10.30 -10.60
N ALA A 224 -6.14 9.16 -11.21
CA ALA A 224 -5.32 8.13 -10.60
C ALA A 224 -3.91 8.64 -10.29
N LEU A 225 -3.28 9.39 -11.20
CA LEU A 225 -1.96 9.99 -10.92
C LEU A 225 -2.01 11.06 -9.83
N GLN A 226 -3.03 11.92 -9.84
CA GLN A 226 -3.22 12.93 -8.80
C GLN A 226 -3.44 12.29 -7.43
N CYS A 227 -4.35 11.31 -7.34
CA CYS A 227 -4.58 10.56 -6.10
C CYS A 227 -3.32 9.81 -5.65
N GLY A 228 -2.62 9.13 -6.56
CA GLY A 228 -1.36 8.45 -6.21
C GLY A 228 -0.28 9.40 -5.68
N LEU A 229 -0.19 10.62 -6.22
CA LEU A 229 0.72 11.65 -5.71
C LEU A 229 0.29 12.18 -4.34
N MET A 230 -1.01 12.32 -4.10
CA MET A 230 -1.54 12.67 -2.77
C MET A 230 -1.22 11.58 -1.75
N GLU A 231 -1.44 10.31 -2.08
CA GLU A 231 -1.10 9.16 -1.23
C GLU A 231 0.41 9.07 -0.95
N THR A 232 1.25 9.34 -1.96
CA THR A 232 2.72 9.36 -1.79
C THR A 232 3.14 10.47 -0.84
N LEU A 233 2.57 11.67 -1.00
CA LEU A 233 2.83 12.79 -0.11
C LEU A 233 2.34 12.48 1.31
N ALA A 234 1.15 11.91 1.47
CA ALA A 234 0.59 11.53 2.76
C ALA A 234 1.47 10.49 3.46
N HIS A 235 1.94 9.47 2.73
CA HIS A 235 2.86 8.48 3.23
C HIS A 235 4.18 9.11 3.72
N TRP A 236 4.79 10.01 2.93
CA TRP A 236 5.98 10.74 3.41
C TRP A 236 5.68 11.62 4.64
N GLN A 237 4.55 12.32 4.66
CA GLN A 237 4.17 13.21 5.76
C GLN A 237 3.93 12.46 7.07
N GLN A 238 3.39 11.23 7.00
CA GLN A 238 3.16 10.40 8.18
C GLN A 238 4.45 10.16 8.98
N GLN A 239 5.61 10.03 8.32
CA GLN A 239 6.91 9.89 8.98
C GLN A 239 7.38 11.15 9.71
N GLN A 240 6.88 12.30 9.27
CA GLN A 240 7.25 13.60 9.83
C GLN A 240 6.35 13.97 11.01
N ASP A 241 5.27 13.20 11.24
CA ASP A 241 4.33 13.44 12.32
C ASP A 241 4.85 12.83 13.62
N PRO A 242 5.24 13.63 14.62
CA PRO A 242 5.74 13.12 15.89
C PRO A 242 4.68 12.32 16.66
N THR A 243 3.38 12.46 16.33
CA THR A 243 2.31 11.69 16.98
C THR A 243 2.31 10.22 16.57
N SER A 244 2.88 9.88 15.41
CA SER A 244 2.98 8.49 14.92
C SER A 244 3.88 7.60 15.80
N GLU A 245 4.76 8.21 16.62
CA GLU A 245 5.63 7.52 17.58
C GLU A 245 5.22 7.80 19.05
N GLN A 246 4.19 8.60 19.30
CA GLN A 246 3.81 9.04 20.66
C GLN A 246 2.95 8.04 21.43
N GLU A 247 2.27 7.12 20.74
CA GLU A 247 1.58 6.02 21.42
C GLU A 247 2.60 4.99 21.91
N GLU A 248 2.51 4.64 23.19
CA GLU A 248 3.48 3.78 23.86
C GLU A 248 3.58 2.43 23.14
N GLY A 249 4.78 2.12 22.63
CA GLY A 249 5.07 0.86 21.96
C GLY A 249 4.90 0.87 20.43
N LEU A 250 4.45 1.96 19.82
CA LEU A 250 4.50 2.12 18.36
C LEU A 250 5.94 2.33 17.87
N LEU A 251 6.25 1.74 16.71
CA LEU A 251 7.56 1.82 16.09
C LEU A 251 7.43 2.03 14.57
N ILE A 252 8.17 3.00 14.04
CA ILE A 252 8.56 3.02 12.63
C ILE A 252 9.94 2.36 12.52
N PRO A 253 10.11 1.27 11.75
CA PRO A 253 11.41 0.62 11.63
C PRO A 253 12.45 1.57 11.05
N ALA A 254 13.68 1.52 11.55
CA ALA A 254 14.78 2.38 11.06
C ALA A 254 15.01 2.27 9.55
N LEU A 255 14.77 1.08 8.97
CA LEU A 255 14.81 0.88 7.52
C LEU A 255 13.71 1.67 6.80
N SER A 256 12.49 1.72 7.34
CA SER A 256 11.36 2.49 6.80
C SER A 256 11.58 4.00 6.86
N LEU A 257 12.18 4.49 7.94
CA LEU A 257 12.61 5.89 8.02
C LEU A 257 13.67 6.18 6.95
N ALA A 258 14.76 5.41 6.93
CA ALA A 258 15.90 5.65 6.05
C ALA A 258 15.56 5.54 4.55
N VAL A 259 14.63 4.65 4.17
CA VAL A 259 14.21 4.49 2.77
C VAL A 259 13.28 5.62 2.35
N ASN A 260 12.22 5.89 3.12
CA ASN A 260 11.17 6.82 2.68
C ASN A 260 11.53 8.29 2.85
N GLU A 261 12.54 8.63 3.66
CA GLU A 261 13.03 10.01 3.83
C GLU A 261 13.35 10.68 2.48
N THR A 262 13.92 9.93 1.54
CA THR A 262 14.41 10.46 0.26
C THR A 262 13.82 9.73 -0.95
N VAL A 263 13.71 8.39 -0.92
CA VAL A 263 13.40 7.58 -2.10
C VAL A 263 12.04 7.91 -2.71
N LEU A 264 11.05 8.28 -1.88
CA LEU A 264 9.72 8.65 -2.37
C LEU A 264 9.77 9.89 -3.27
N LEU A 265 10.48 10.93 -2.85
CA LEU A 265 10.58 12.17 -3.62
C LEU A 265 11.48 11.99 -4.85
N ASP A 266 12.61 11.30 -4.70
CA ASP A 266 13.52 10.98 -5.80
C ASP A 266 12.78 10.24 -6.92
N ALA A 267 11.87 9.33 -6.56
CA ALA A 267 11.04 8.61 -7.53
C ALA A 267 10.02 9.49 -8.25
N VAL A 268 9.42 10.46 -7.55
CA VAL A 268 8.54 11.46 -8.19
C VAL A 268 9.34 12.35 -9.16
N GLN A 269 10.55 12.75 -8.78
CA GLN A 269 11.45 13.54 -9.62
C GLN A 269 11.93 12.76 -10.85
N ALA A 270 12.16 11.45 -10.70
CA ALA A 270 12.62 10.55 -11.75
C ALA A 270 11.48 9.87 -12.54
N MET A 271 10.25 10.37 -12.45
CA MET A 271 9.13 9.86 -13.25
C MET A 271 9.43 9.87 -14.76
N ASP A 272 8.77 8.97 -15.49
CA ASP A 272 8.91 8.89 -16.95
C ASP A 272 8.57 10.25 -17.60
N PRO A 273 9.49 10.85 -18.40
CA PRO A 273 9.27 12.18 -18.98
C PRO A 273 8.05 12.27 -19.91
N ALA A 274 7.70 11.18 -20.60
CA ALA A 274 6.51 11.16 -21.45
C ALA A 274 5.23 11.15 -20.61
N VAL A 275 5.23 10.43 -19.48
CA VAL A 275 4.14 10.47 -18.49
C VAL A 275 3.98 11.88 -17.92
N ILE A 276 5.08 12.52 -17.49
CA ILE A 276 5.04 13.90 -16.96
C ILE A 276 4.50 14.86 -18.03
N ALA A 277 5.03 14.81 -19.26
CA ALA A 277 4.62 15.71 -20.33
C ALA A 277 3.13 15.56 -20.66
N ARG A 278 2.62 14.32 -20.71
CA ARG A 278 1.20 14.06 -20.92
C ARG A 278 0.35 14.55 -19.74
N TRP A 279 0.81 14.31 -18.52
CA TRP A 279 0.09 14.74 -17.33
C TRP A 279 0.00 16.27 -17.24
N ASP A 280 1.07 16.99 -17.58
CA ASP A 280 1.10 18.46 -17.58
C ASP A 280 0.18 19.08 -18.63
N GLN A 281 -0.02 18.43 -19.78
CA GLN A 281 -1.04 18.85 -20.75
C GLN A 281 -2.46 18.80 -20.17
N ILE A 282 -2.73 17.85 -19.27
CA ILE A 282 -4.06 17.62 -18.68
C ILE A 282 -4.23 18.44 -17.40
N ASN A 283 -3.18 18.53 -16.58
CA ASN A 283 -3.11 19.26 -15.32
C ASN A 283 -1.88 20.18 -15.33
N PRO A 284 -1.97 21.38 -15.93
CA PRO A 284 -0.83 22.28 -16.08
C PRO A 284 -0.12 22.62 -14.78
N GLY A 285 1.20 22.72 -14.86
CA GLY A 285 2.08 23.13 -13.76
C GLY A 285 2.75 21.99 -13.01
N ILE A 286 2.30 20.74 -13.19
CA ILE A 286 2.91 19.58 -12.52
C ILE A 286 4.37 19.40 -12.92
N ALA A 287 4.70 19.56 -14.21
CA ALA A 287 6.07 19.41 -14.68
C ALA A 287 7.00 20.46 -14.02
N GLY A 288 6.50 21.69 -13.89
CA GLY A 288 7.22 22.78 -13.21
C GLY A 288 7.36 22.54 -11.70
N SER A 289 6.35 21.98 -11.05
CA SER A 289 6.38 21.65 -9.62
C SER A 289 7.32 20.48 -9.31
N ILE A 290 7.31 19.43 -10.13
CA ILE A 290 8.27 18.31 -10.00
C ILE A 290 9.70 18.83 -10.17
N LYS A 291 9.97 19.65 -11.19
CA LYS A 291 11.30 20.23 -11.38
C LYS A 291 11.76 21.10 -10.20
N GLN A 292 10.88 21.98 -9.70
CA GLN A 292 11.21 22.80 -8.54
C GLN A 292 11.42 21.99 -7.25
N SER A 293 10.86 20.78 -7.18
CA SER A 293 11.02 19.90 -6.02
C SER A 293 12.45 19.40 -5.84
N GLU A 294 13.27 19.37 -6.92
CA GLU A 294 14.68 18.99 -6.87
C GLU A 294 15.47 19.88 -5.89
N GLU A 295 15.10 21.16 -5.79
CA GLU A 295 15.72 22.13 -4.89
C GLU A 295 14.90 22.36 -3.61
N LYS A 296 13.56 22.31 -3.70
CA LYS A 296 12.65 22.78 -2.64
C LYS A 296 11.92 21.65 -1.91
N GLY A 297 12.28 20.40 -2.16
CA GLY A 297 11.60 19.24 -1.58
C GLY A 297 10.12 19.17 -1.99
N TRP A 298 9.28 18.62 -1.13
CA TRP A 298 7.83 18.45 -1.39
C TRP A 298 7.01 19.74 -1.53
N ALA A 299 7.56 20.91 -1.19
CA ALA A 299 6.78 22.15 -1.09
C ALA A 299 6.09 22.57 -2.42
N PRO A 300 6.76 22.57 -3.59
CA PRO A 300 6.12 22.94 -4.86
C PRO A 300 5.04 21.95 -5.31
N ILE A 301 5.24 20.66 -5.02
CA ILE A 301 4.26 19.60 -5.30
C ILE A 301 3.01 19.80 -4.43
N LYS A 302 3.19 20.06 -3.12
CA LYS A 302 2.09 20.32 -2.19
C LYS A 302 1.27 21.53 -2.61
N ALA A 303 1.92 22.64 -2.98
CA ALA A 303 1.23 23.85 -3.44
C ALA A 303 0.42 23.61 -4.73
N TRP A 304 0.95 22.81 -5.66
CA TRP A 304 0.25 22.45 -6.88
C TRP A 304 -0.95 21.55 -6.60
N LEU A 305 -0.82 20.53 -5.75
CA LEU A 305 -1.92 19.65 -5.35
C LEU A 305 -3.07 20.45 -4.71
N THR A 306 -2.77 21.40 -3.83
CA THR A 306 -3.80 22.28 -3.25
C THR A 306 -4.54 23.07 -4.33
N THR A 307 -3.83 23.58 -5.33
CA THR A 307 -4.44 24.36 -6.43
C THR A 307 -5.35 23.49 -7.30
N VAL A 308 -4.88 22.32 -7.72
CA VAL A 308 -5.64 21.44 -8.62
C VAL A 308 -6.86 20.83 -7.92
N SER A 309 -6.74 20.43 -6.64
CA SER A 309 -7.85 19.88 -5.87
C SER A 309 -8.96 20.91 -5.59
N ILE A 310 -8.65 22.21 -5.48
CA ILE A 310 -9.69 23.25 -5.38
C ILE A 310 -10.45 23.38 -6.70
N THR A 311 -9.77 23.24 -7.84
CA THR A 311 -10.39 23.40 -9.17
C THR A 311 -11.17 22.17 -9.64
N ARG A 312 -10.94 21.00 -9.05
CA ARG A 312 -11.64 19.75 -9.36
C ARG A 312 -12.08 19.10 -8.06
N GLN A 313 -13.36 19.24 -7.71
CA GLN A 313 -13.97 18.41 -6.67
C GLN A 313 -13.77 16.95 -7.07
N MET A 314 -12.86 16.25 -6.37
CA MET A 314 -12.78 14.79 -6.48
C MET A 314 -14.04 14.23 -5.84
N PRO A 315 -14.74 13.26 -6.46
CA PRO A 315 -15.81 12.57 -5.77
C PRO A 315 -15.24 11.96 -4.49
N ASP A 316 -15.93 12.16 -3.37
CA ASP A 316 -15.52 11.63 -2.07
C ASP A 316 -15.25 10.12 -2.20
N ALA A 317 -14.12 9.69 -1.65
CA ALA A 317 -13.64 8.31 -1.67
C ALA A 317 -14.56 7.37 -0.89
#